data_AF-A0AA35WTB8-F1
#
_entry.id   AF-A0AA35WTB8-F1
#
_cell.length_a   1.000
_cell.length_b   1.000
_cell.length_c   1.000
_cell.angle_alpha   90.00
_cell.angle_beta   90.00
_cell.angle_gamma   90.00
#
_symmetry.space_group_name_H-M   'P 1'
#
loop_
_entity.id
_entity.type
_entity.pdbx_description
1 polymer ?
#
loop_
_entity_poly.entity_id
_entity_poly.type
_entity_poly.pdbx_seq_one_letter_code
_entity_poly.pdbx_strand_id
1 'polypeptide(L)'
;MDTDHSTGGSSASEEGAQLQKMWVTFRKKASLPHDCPPEAATLETGAREYLHSFLQCSVLFFQSLTGIHFTPPSDDGQVFSDMCMFLNIPHSLHTLLDKPDSSSSPGYSLRRLAGSWSSHSRLRELGAGAVASLPPILRQPRQLISLPRSYSDLVNKASKFKCANHVVDGDDGQAAMLCLLCGQMLCTNSYCCMTDVEDEEEEEDNQPGHKRLRIGGLTRHAQTCGDGVGMALWILEVYVVLLDATNIRHVKGCTLTPPYLDQYGESDPGLRRGSPLLLSEESVQQLDTVWFQHQVPERITQEMEQNRNLMGIVWSQM
;
A
#
# COMPACT_ATOMS: atom_id res chain seq x y z
N MET A 1 -10.97 -26.19 55.79
CA MET A 1 -11.76 -25.13 55.14
C MET A 1 -10.84 -24.56 54.10
N ASP A 2 -10.74 -25.30 53.00
CA ASP A 2 -9.86 -25.02 51.88
C ASP A 2 -10.73 -24.36 50.81
N THR A 3 -10.39 -23.13 50.46
CA THR A 3 -10.99 -22.41 49.34
C THR A 3 -10.03 -22.47 48.17
N ASP A 4 -10.41 -23.25 47.17
CA ASP A 4 -9.75 -23.35 45.86
C ASP A 4 -9.77 -21.99 45.14
N HIS A 5 -8.58 -21.57 44.70
CA HIS A 5 -8.41 -20.61 43.61
C HIS A 5 -8.33 -21.37 42.30
N SER A 6 -9.44 -21.45 41.58
CA SER A 6 -9.51 -21.99 40.21
C SER A 6 -9.18 -20.89 39.19
N THR A 7 -8.02 -21.12 38.57
CA THR A 7 -7.37 -20.42 37.45
C THR A 7 -8.24 -20.25 36.20
N GLY A 8 -8.27 -19.03 35.64
CA GLY A 8 -8.97 -18.64 34.40
C GLY A 8 -8.28 -19.05 33.10
N GLY A 9 -8.16 -20.35 32.82
CA GLY A 9 -7.46 -20.88 31.65
C GLY A 9 -8.33 -21.38 30.49
N SER A 10 -9.67 -21.29 30.53
CA SER A 10 -10.54 -22.02 29.57
C SER A 10 -11.07 -21.22 28.38
N SER A 11 -10.99 -19.88 28.37
CA SER A 11 -11.64 -19.06 27.32
C SER A 11 -10.80 -18.89 26.05
N ALA A 12 -9.47 -18.78 26.18
CA ALA A 12 -8.57 -18.55 25.04
C ALA A 12 -8.62 -19.71 24.01
N SER A 13 -8.69 -20.96 24.48
CA SER A 13 -8.78 -22.11 23.57
C SER A 13 -10.12 -22.18 22.81
N GLU A 14 -11.19 -21.60 23.35
CA GLU A 14 -12.51 -21.61 22.72
C GLU A 14 -12.63 -20.54 21.63
N GLU A 15 -12.12 -19.33 21.89
CA GLU A 15 -12.09 -18.24 20.92
C GLU A 15 -11.24 -18.61 19.69
N GLY A 16 -10.04 -19.16 19.89
CA GLY A 16 -9.19 -19.62 18.80
C GLY A 16 -9.86 -20.72 17.94
N ALA A 17 -10.60 -21.64 18.55
CA ALA A 17 -11.33 -22.69 17.82
C ALA A 17 -12.49 -22.13 16.99
N GLN A 18 -13.17 -21.09 17.48
CA GLN A 18 -14.21 -20.39 16.72
C GLN A 18 -13.62 -19.63 15.53
N LEU A 19 -12.48 -18.95 15.72
CA LEU A 19 -11.76 -18.28 14.62
C LEU A 19 -11.26 -19.27 13.56
N GLN A 20 -10.79 -20.46 13.94
CA GLN A 20 -10.45 -21.53 13.00
C GLN A 20 -11.64 -21.93 12.13
N LYS A 21 -12.82 -22.12 12.72
CA LYS A 21 -14.05 -22.46 11.96
C LYS A 21 -14.40 -21.37 10.96
N MET A 22 -14.27 -20.10 11.35
CA MET A 22 -14.50 -18.96 10.46
C MET A 22 -13.48 -18.92 9.31
N TRP A 23 -12.20 -19.12 9.62
CA TRP A 23 -11.11 -19.14 8.63
C TRP A 23 -11.37 -20.19 7.54
N VAL A 24 -11.74 -21.42 7.93
CA VAL A 24 -12.08 -22.50 6.99
C VAL A 24 -13.28 -22.12 6.12
N THR A 25 -14.31 -21.54 6.74
CA THR A 25 -15.54 -21.14 6.05
C THR A 25 -15.26 -20.08 4.98
N PHE A 26 -14.48 -19.04 5.30
CA PHE A 26 -14.18 -17.97 4.36
C PHE A 26 -13.23 -18.40 3.24
N ARG A 27 -12.21 -19.22 3.53
CA ARG A 27 -11.33 -19.76 2.46
C ARG A 27 -12.08 -20.66 1.49
N LYS A 28 -13.00 -21.50 2.01
CA LYS A 28 -13.88 -22.32 1.16
C LYS A 28 -14.73 -21.43 0.25
N LYS A 29 -15.32 -20.36 0.78
CA LYS A 29 -16.12 -19.42 0.00
C LYS A 29 -15.29 -18.69 -1.07
N ALA A 30 -14.05 -18.35 -0.75
CA ALA A 30 -13.11 -17.71 -1.66
C ALA A 30 -12.52 -18.66 -2.72
N SER A 31 -12.82 -19.95 -2.67
CA SER A 31 -12.24 -20.96 -3.58
C SER A 31 -10.70 -21.01 -3.50
N LEU A 32 -10.16 -20.74 -2.32
CA LEU A 32 -8.72 -20.82 -2.03
C LEU A 32 -8.31 -22.26 -1.73
N PRO A 33 -7.00 -22.59 -1.82
CA PRO A 33 -6.50 -23.92 -1.48
C PRO A 33 -6.96 -24.37 -0.09
N HIS A 34 -7.33 -25.65 0.00
CA HIS A 34 -7.68 -26.31 1.25
C HIS A 34 -6.42 -26.63 2.05
N ASP A 35 -5.87 -25.62 2.69
CA ASP A 35 -4.74 -25.80 3.59
C ASP A 35 -5.21 -26.13 5.02
N CYS A 36 -4.33 -26.75 5.80
CA CYS A 36 -4.57 -26.92 7.24
C CYS A 36 -4.73 -25.54 7.89
N PRO A 37 -5.78 -25.29 8.70
CA PRO A 37 -5.90 -24.03 9.42
C PRO A 37 -4.70 -23.84 10.35
N PRO A 38 -4.23 -22.59 10.54
CA PRO A 38 -3.24 -22.30 11.56
C PRO A 38 -3.77 -22.67 12.95
N GLU A 39 -2.86 -22.92 13.89
CA GLU A 39 -3.20 -23.25 15.27
C GLU A 39 -4.11 -22.19 15.91
N ALA A 40 -5.04 -22.64 16.76
CA ALA A 40 -6.08 -21.79 17.35
C ALA A 40 -5.48 -20.62 18.13
N ALA A 41 -4.43 -20.90 18.91
CA ALA A 41 -3.69 -19.89 19.66
C ALA A 41 -3.03 -18.85 18.73
N THR A 42 -2.37 -19.32 17.67
CA THR A 42 -1.71 -18.44 16.68
C THR A 42 -2.71 -17.53 15.96
N LEU A 43 -3.89 -18.04 15.63
CA LEU A 43 -4.97 -17.25 15.05
C LEU A 43 -5.50 -16.18 16.00
N GLU A 44 -5.70 -16.54 17.27
CA GLU A 44 -6.18 -15.60 18.28
C GLU A 44 -5.15 -14.51 18.56
N THR A 45 -3.90 -14.88 18.84
CA THR A 45 -2.80 -13.93 19.07
C THR A 45 -2.62 -13.02 17.86
N GLY A 46 -2.57 -13.60 16.66
CA GLY A 46 -2.47 -12.83 15.43
C GLY A 46 -3.63 -11.83 15.29
N ALA A 47 -4.88 -12.29 15.40
CA ALA A 47 -6.05 -11.42 15.26
C ALA A 47 -6.08 -10.28 16.30
N ARG A 48 -5.70 -10.57 17.55
CA ARG A 48 -5.56 -9.54 18.61
C ARG A 48 -4.48 -8.52 18.27
N GLU A 49 -3.31 -8.97 17.78
CA GLU A 49 -2.25 -8.07 17.32
C GLU A 49 -2.71 -7.19 16.15
N TYR A 50 -3.46 -7.76 15.19
CA TYR A 50 -3.97 -7.03 14.01
C TYR A 50 -4.91 -5.91 14.40
N LEU A 51 -5.80 -6.19 15.36
CA LEU A 51 -6.78 -5.22 15.83
C LEU A 51 -6.16 -4.20 16.78
N HIS A 52 -5.07 -4.53 17.48
CA HIS A 52 -4.47 -3.65 18.47
C HIS A 52 -4.11 -2.26 17.92
N SER A 53 -3.42 -2.16 16.77
CA SER A 53 -3.08 -0.85 16.18
C SER A 53 -4.31 -0.05 15.78
N PHE A 54 -5.33 -0.71 15.24
CA PHE A 54 -6.60 -0.07 14.90
C PHE A 54 -7.33 0.44 16.15
N LEU A 55 -7.36 -0.36 17.22
CA LEU A 55 -7.95 0.02 18.51
C LEU A 55 -7.19 1.17 19.15
N GLN A 56 -5.87 1.21 19.09
CA GLN A 56 -5.06 2.35 19.54
C GLN A 56 -5.48 3.65 18.84
N CYS A 57 -5.56 3.64 17.51
CA CYS A 57 -6.03 4.81 16.75
C CYS A 57 -7.47 5.17 17.11
N SER A 58 -8.34 4.18 17.29
CA SER A 58 -9.74 4.39 17.68
C SER A 58 -9.88 4.99 19.08
N VAL A 59 -9.04 4.56 20.04
CA VAL A 59 -8.97 5.12 21.39
C VAL A 59 -8.50 6.57 21.36
N LEU A 60 -7.43 6.88 20.62
CA LEU A 60 -6.94 8.25 20.45
C LEU A 60 -8.01 9.15 19.82
N PHE A 61 -8.70 8.64 18.80
CA PHE A 61 -9.80 9.34 18.15
C PHE A 61 -10.96 9.58 19.13
N PHE A 62 -11.40 8.56 19.87
CA PHE A 62 -12.47 8.70 20.85
C PHE A 62 -12.11 9.66 21.99
N GLN A 63 -10.86 9.63 22.46
CA GLN A 63 -10.33 10.60 23.41
C GLN A 63 -10.37 12.03 22.84
N SER A 64 -9.99 12.22 21.57
CA SER A 64 -10.07 13.54 20.93
C SER A 64 -11.51 14.05 20.79
N LEU A 65 -12.48 13.15 20.58
CA LEU A 65 -13.89 13.50 20.43
C LEU A 65 -14.59 13.78 21.77
N THR A 66 -14.30 12.98 22.80
CA THR A 66 -15.03 13.01 24.06
C THR A 66 -14.32 13.78 25.17
N GLY A 67 -13.02 14.03 25.02
CA GLY A 67 -12.17 14.60 26.07
C GLY A 67 -11.89 13.64 27.22
N ILE A 68 -12.37 12.40 27.16
CA ILE A 68 -12.13 11.38 28.19
C ILE A 68 -10.77 10.73 27.88
N HIS A 69 -9.85 10.79 28.83
CA HIS A 69 -8.54 10.17 28.69
C HIS A 69 -8.60 8.67 28.91
N PHE A 70 -7.95 7.92 28.02
CA PHE A 70 -7.72 6.50 28.24
C PHE A 70 -6.57 6.31 29.23
N THR A 71 -6.89 5.77 30.41
CA THR A 71 -5.90 5.33 31.41
C THR A 71 -6.00 3.80 31.52
N PRO A 72 -5.03 3.02 31.04
CA PRO A 72 -5.08 1.57 31.21
C PRO A 72 -5.06 1.22 32.71
N PRO A 73 -6.03 0.44 33.21
CA PRO A 73 -6.15 0.10 34.63
C PRO A 73 -5.09 -0.89 35.14
N SER A 74 -4.30 -1.53 34.28
CA SER A 74 -3.26 -2.51 34.68
C SER A 74 -2.08 -2.55 33.71
N ASP A 75 -0.88 -2.74 34.25
CA ASP A 75 0.38 -2.91 33.49
C ASP A 75 0.58 -4.38 33.00
N ASP A 76 -0.36 -5.26 33.33
CA ASP A 76 -0.26 -6.72 33.18
C ASP A 76 -0.56 -7.25 31.76
N GLY A 77 -0.41 -6.43 30.73
CA GLY A 77 -0.50 -6.88 29.34
C GLY A 77 -1.92 -7.14 28.80
N GLN A 78 -2.97 -6.79 29.55
CA GLN A 78 -4.37 -6.93 29.10
C GLN A 78 -4.91 -5.73 28.30
N VAL A 79 -3.99 -4.93 27.74
CA VAL A 79 -4.22 -3.66 27.01
C VAL A 79 -5.36 -3.77 25.98
N PHE A 80 -5.48 -4.90 25.27
CA PHE A 80 -6.55 -5.14 24.32
C PHE A 80 -7.95 -5.06 24.96
N SER A 81 -8.14 -5.71 26.12
CA SER A 81 -9.43 -5.73 26.81
C SER A 81 -9.81 -4.34 27.31
N ASP A 82 -8.83 -3.59 27.81
CA ASP A 82 -9.03 -2.23 28.31
C ASP A 82 -9.45 -1.28 27.19
N MET A 83 -8.80 -1.36 26.02
CA MET A 83 -9.20 -0.61 24.84
C MET A 83 -10.62 -0.98 24.39
N CYS A 84 -10.97 -2.26 24.40
CA CYS A 84 -12.33 -2.71 24.10
C CYS A 84 -13.36 -2.16 25.09
N MET A 85 -13.03 -2.15 26.39
CA MET A 85 -13.89 -1.62 27.45
C MET A 85 -14.11 -0.12 27.27
N PHE A 86 -13.04 0.62 27.01
CA PHE A 86 -13.08 2.06 26.79
C PHE A 86 -13.92 2.45 25.57
N LEU A 87 -13.80 1.69 24.48
CA LEU A 87 -14.59 1.88 23.27
C LEU A 87 -16.01 1.27 23.35
N ASN A 88 -16.35 0.63 24.47
CA ASN A 88 -17.62 -0.07 24.69
C ASN A 88 -17.93 -1.12 23.60
N ILE A 89 -16.90 -1.90 23.20
CA ILE A 89 -17.01 -3.00 22.25
C ILE A 89 -16.76 -4.35 22.94
N PRO A 90 -17.30 -5.47 22.41
CA PRO A 90 -17.06 -6.79 22.99
C PRO A 90 -15.57 -7.15 23.03
N HIS A 91 -15.12 -7.75 24.13
CA HIS A 91 -13.74 -8.22 24.34
C HIS A 91 -13.40 -9.50 23.56
N SER A 92 -14.43 -10.29 23.23
CA SER A 92 -14.30 -11.54 22.51
C SER A 92 -14.42 -11.32 21.01
N LEU A 93 -13.41 -11.76 20.26
CA LEU A 93 -13.36 -11.62 18.80
C LEU A 93 -14.54 -12.31 18.10
N HIS A 94 -14.92 -13.49 18.58
CA HIS A 94 -16.10 -14.18 18.09
C HIS A 94 -17.37 -13.33 18.28
N THR A 95 -17.61 -12.79 19.47
CA THR A 95 -18.81 -11.98 19.74
C THR A 95 -18.85 -10.70 18.89
N LEU A 96 -17.68 -10.13 18.58
CA LEU A 96 -17.57 -9.00 17.66
C LEU A 96 -17.98 -9.41 16.23
N LEU A 97 -17.49 -10.54 15.74
CA LEU A 97 -17.72 -11.03 14.37
C LEU A 97 -19.10 -11.67 14.17
N ASP A 98 -19.65 -12.28 15.22
CA ASP A 98 -20.91 -13.01 15.22
C ASP A 98 -22.09 -12.24 15.78
N LYS A 99 -21.92 -10.95 16.15
CA LYS A 99 -22.99 -10.10 16.64
C LYS A 99 -24.21 -10.19 15.70
N PRO A 100 -25.30 -10.88 16.10
CA PRO A 100 -26.48 -10.98 15.27
C PRO A 100 -27.17 -9.62 15.29
N ASP A 101 -27.80 -9.27 14.17
CA ASP A 101 -28.59 -8.05 14.05
C ASP A 101 -29.62 -8.04 15.19
N SER A 102 -29.43 -7.15 16.17
CA SER A 102 -30.53 -6.77 17.04
C SER A 102 -31.62 -6.28 16.09
N SER A 103 -32.77 -6.95 16.12
CA SER A 103 -33.81 -7.06 15.10
C SER A 103 -34.56 -5.77 14.72
N SER A 104 -33.91 -4.61 14.73
CA SER A 104 -34.54 -3.31 14.46
C SER A 104 -33.65 -2.30 13.73
N SER A 105 -32.49 -2.69 13.21
CA SER A 105 -31.69 -1.81 12.35
C SER A 105 -31.05 -2.61 11.21
N PRO A 106 -30.98 -2.08 9.97
CA PRO A 106 -30.32 -2.75 8.85
C PRO A 106 -28.80 -2.62 9.03
N GLY A 107 -28.26 -3.23 10.09
CA GLY A 107 -26.84 -3.37 10.30
C GLY A 107 -26.31 -4.49 9.41
N TYR A 108 -25.22 -4.26 8.69
CA TYR A 108 -24.56 -5.33 7.96
C TYR A 108 -23.80 -6.20 8.98
N SER A 109 -24.24 -7.45 9.19
CA SER A 109 -23.41 -8.41 9.94
C SER A 109 -22.00 -8.46 9.35
N LEU A 110 -20.96 -8.34 10.20
CA LEU A 110 -19.56 -8.45 9.77
C LEU A 110 -19.31 -9.77 9.03
N ARG A 111 -20.04 -10.84 9.38
CA ARG A 111 -20.03 -12.11 8.66
C ARG A 111 -20.53 -12.00 7.22
N ARG A 112 -21.53 -11.16 6.95
CA ARG A 112 -22.03 -10.90 5.59
C ARG A 112 -21.02 -10.07 4.79
N LEU A 113 -20.39 -9.05 5.40
CA LEU A 113 -19.31 -8.28 4.77
C LEU A 113 -18.10 -9.15 4.45
N ALA A 114 -17.60 -9.91 5.42
CA ALA A 114 -16.54 -10.90 5.22
C ALA A 114 -16.92 -11.94 4.16
N GLY A 115 -18.20 -12.34 4.12
CA GLY A 115 -18.77 -13.18 3.07
C GLY A 115 -18.76 -12.53 1.67
N SER A 116 -18.98 -11.22 1.57
CA SER A 116 -18.92 -10.48 0.32
C SER A 116 -17.47 -10.35 -0.17
N TRP A 117 -16.57 -9.91 0.73
CA TRP A 117 -15.14 -9.79 0.43
C TRP A 117 -14.53 -11.11 0.01
N SER A 118 -14.84 -12.20 0.71
CA SER A 118 -14.39 -13.56 0.32
C SER A 118 -14.86 -13.99 -1.06
N SER A 119 -15.90 -13.38 -1.63
CA SER A 119 -16.39 -13.69 -2.98
C SER A 119 -15.76 -12.81 -4.07
N HIS A 120 -14.89 -11.86 -3.71
CA HIS A 120 -14.28 -10.90 -4.64
C HIS A 120 -13.24 -11.59 -5.55
N SER A 121 -13.29 -11.32 -6.86
CA SER A 121 -12.40 -11.92 -7.88
C SER A 121 -10.91 -11.74 -7.57
N ARG A 122 -10.51 -10.52 -7.18
CA ARG A 122 -9.14 -10.16 -6.78
C ARG A 122 -8.55 -11.04 -5.67
N LEU A 123 -9.37 -11.60 -4.76
CA LEU A 123 -8.86 -12.53 -3.74
C LEU A 123 -8.41 -13.87 -4.32
N ARG A 124 -9.01 -14.32 -5.42
CA ARG A 124 -8.59 -15.55 -6.11
C ARG A 124 -7.24 -15.36 -6.81
N GLU A 125 -7.05 -14.20 -7.41
CA GLU A 125 -5.79 -13.82 -8.06
C GLU A 125 -4.65 -13.69 -7.05
N LEU A 126 -4.88 -12.97 -5.95
CA LEU A 126 -3.90 -12.84 -4.85
C LEU A 126 -3.70 -14.16 -4.08
N GLY A 127 -4.74 -14.99 -4.05
CA GLY A 127 -4.78 -16.24 -3.31
C GLY A 127 -4.06 -17.41 -3.95
N ALA A 128 -3.72 -17.33 -5.25
CA ALA A 128 -3.06 -18.40 -6.00
C ALA A 128 -1.66 -18.79 -5.46
N GLY A 129 -1.05 -17.94 -4.61
CA GLY A 129 0.18 -18.22 -3.87
C GLY A 129 0.08 -18.05 -2.34
N ALA A 130 -1.14 -17.95 -1.79
CA ALA A 130 -1.35 -17.61 -0.39
C ALA A 130 -1.13 -18.81 0.55
N VAL A 131 -0.01 -18.80 1.26
CA VAL A 131 0.33 -19.75 2.34
C VAL A 131 -0.69 -19.67 3.48
N ALA A 132 -0.95 -20.79 4.14
CA ALA A 132 -1.84 -20.91 5.31
C ALA A 132 -1.28 -20.30 6.60
N SER A 133 -0.41 -19.30 6.50
CA SER A 133 0.04 -18.51 7.63
C SER A 133 -0.72 -17.18 7.61
N LEU A 134 -1.12 -16.69 8.79
CA LEU A 134 -1.40 -15.26 8.90
C LEU A 134 -0.12 -14.53 8.48
N PRO A 135 -0.14 -13.70 7.43
CA PRO A 135 1.03 -12.89 7.13
C PRO A 135 1.37 -12.07 8.39
N PRO A 136 2.63 -11.75 8.66
CA PRO A 136 2.92 -10.78 9.69
C PRO A 136 2.21 -9.47 9.32
N ILE A 137 1.58 -8.81 10.29
CA ILE A 137 1.17 -7.41 10.14
C ILE A 137 2.42 -6.67 9.69
N LEU A 138 2.38 -6.01 8.54
CA LEU A 138 3.39 -5.02 8.21
C LEU A 138 3.18 -3.87 9.20
N ARG A 139 3.75 -4.01 10.40
CA ARG A 139 3.74 -2.97 11.45
C ARG A 139 4.49 -1.73 10.97
N GLN A 140 5.32 -1.89 9.94
CA GLN A 140 5.98 -0.80 9.28
C GLN A 140 5.16 -0.39 8.05
N PRO A 141 4.80 0.90 7.94
CA PRO A 141 4.26 1.43 6.69
C PRO A 141 5.22 1.10 5.55
N ARG A 142 4.71 0.88 4.33
CA ARG A 142 5.58 0.65 3.16
C ARG A 142 6.61 1.76 3.12
N GLN A 143 7.88 1.40 3.27
CA GLN A 143 8.98 2.35 3.15
C GLN A 143 9.41 2.43 1.70
N LEU A 144 10.02 3.54 1.30
CA LEU A 144 10.69 3.59 0.01
C LEU A 144 11.87 2.61 0.01
N ILE A 145 12.27 2.17 -1.19
CA ILE A 145 13.40 1.26 -1.32
C ILE A 145 14.71 1.91 -0.84
N SER A 146 15.60 1.09 -0.29
CA SER A 146 16.97 1.52 -0.04
C SER A 146 17.68 1.81 -1.35
N LEU A 147 18.19 3.02 -1.51
CA LEU A 147 18.93 3.46 -2.67
C LEU A 147 20.45 3.21 -2.50
N PRO A 148 21.19 2.90 -3.58
CA PRO A 148 22.64 2.76 -3.50
C PRO A 148 23.32 4.09 -3.20
N ARG A 149 24.50 4.06 -2.58
CA ARG A 149 25.21 5.28 -2.19
C ARG A 149 25.76 6.06 -3.39
N SER A 150 26.21 5.37 -4.43
CA SER A 150 26.74 5.99 -5.65
C SER A 150 25.69 5.97 -6.76
N TYR A 151 25.49 7.12 -7.42
CA TYR A 151 24.58 7.19 -8.56
C TYR A 151 25.05 6.32 -9.75
N SER A 152 26.35 6.10 -9.89
CA SER A 152 26.92 5.24 -10.94
C SER A 152 26.37 3.81 -10.87
N ASP A 153 26.01 3.32 -9.69
CA ASP A 153 25.39 2.00 -9.53
C ASP A 153 24.00 1.95 -10.17
N LEU A 154 23.23 3.03 -10.09
CA LEU A 154 21.93 3.15 -10.76
C LEU A 154 22.09 3.24 -12.27
N VAL A 155 23.07 4.00 -12.77
CA VAL A 155 23.37 4.09 -14.20
C VAL A 155 23.78 2.72 -14.76
N ASN A 156 24.62 1.98 -14.02
CA ASN A 156 25.00 0.61 -14.37
C ASN A 156 23.83 -0.37 -14.32
N LYS A 157 22.86 -0.13 -13.43
CA LYS A 157 21.61 -0.92 -13.38
C LYS A 157 20.71 -0.59 -14.57
N ALA A 158 20.59 0.69 -14.94
CA ALA A 158 19.80 1.15 -16.08
C ALA A 158 20.37 0.64 -17.41
N SER A 159 21.69 0.65 -17.61
CA SER A 159 22.32 0.16 -18.85
C SER A 159 22.11 -1.34 -19.09
N LYS A 160 21.88 -2.11 -18.03
CA LYS A 160 21.58 -3.55 -18.10
C LYS A 160 20.08 -3.84 -18.23
N PHE A 161 19.22 -2.83 -18.07
CA PHE A 161 17.78 -3.02 -18.15
C PHE A 161 17.37 -3.25 -19.60
N LYS A 162 16.69 -4.38 -19.86
CA LYS A 162 16.06 -4.70 -21.14
C LYS A 162 14.56 -4.80 -20.94
N CYS A 163 13.80 -4.03 -21.72
CA CYS A 163 12.35 -4.10 -21.68
C CYS A 163 11.87 -5.42 -22.31
N ALA A 164 10.99 -6.16 -21.61
CA ALA A 164 10.43 -7.41 -22.12
C ALA A 164 9.61 -7.25 -23.41
N ASN A 165 9.07 -6.05 -23.66
CA ASN A 165 8.31 -5.73 -24.87
C ASN A 165 9.19 -5.29 -26.04
N HIS A 166 10.49 -5.04 -25.81
CA HIS A 166 11.44 -4.63 -26.86
C HIS A 166 12.32 -5.82 -27.25
N VAL A 167 12.01 -6.42 -28.41
CA VAL A 167 12.63 -7.68 -28.89
C VAL A 167 13.88 -7.42 -29.76
N VAL A 168 14.24 -6.17 -30.06
CA VAL A 168 15.36 -5.86 -30.96
C VAL A 168 16.68 -5.78 -30.17
N ASP A 169 17.65 -6.59 -30.57
CA ASP A 169 19.07 -6.55 -30.16
C ASP A 169 19.77 -5.29 -30.69
N GLY A 170 19.27 -4.12 -30.28
CA GLY A 170 19.82 -2.80 -30.56
C GLY A 170 20.01 -2.05 -29.25
N ASP A 171 21.17 -1.42 -29.14
CA ASP A 171 21.67 -0.67 -27.99
C ASP A 171 20.76 0.51 -27.63
N ASP A 172 19.75 0.30 -26.77
CA ASP A 172 18.85 1.35 -26.28
C ASP A 172 18.56 1.20 -24.77
N GLY A 173 19.61 1.11 -23.95
CA GLY A 173 19.54 1.19 -22.48
C GLY A 173 19.09 2.55 -21.93
N GLN A 174 18.38 3.37 -22.72
CA GLN A 174 18.22 4.81 -22.52
C GLN A 174 16.93 5.22 -21.79
N ALA A 175 15.99 4.30 -21.58
CA ALA A 175 14.64 4.64 -21.10
C ALA A 175 14.26 3.82 -19.87
N ALA A 176 14.92 4.08 -18.73
CA ALA A 176 14.67 3.35 -17.49
C ALA A 176 14.34 4.28 -16.29
N MET A 177 13.19 4.00 -15.67
CA MET A 177 12.78 4.55 -14.38
C MET A 177 12.87 3.47 -13.30
N LEU A 178 13.23 3.85 -12.08
CA LEU A 178 13.20 2.95 -10.91
C LEU A 178 12.04 3.34 -10.00
N CYS A 179 11.05 2.46 -9.83
CA CYS A 179 9.97 2.70 -8.88
C CYS A 179 10.53 2.74 -7.45
N LEU A 180 10.29 3.83 -6.74
CA LEU A 180 10.77 4.01 -5.36
C LEU A 180 9.95 3.21 -4.34
N LEU A 181 8.74 2.77 -4.71
CA LEU A 181 7.85 2.00 -3.83
C LEU A 181 8.19 0.51 -3.79
N CYS A 182 8.63 -0.06 -4.92
CA CYS A 182 8.87 -1.51 -5.03
C CYS A 182 10.22 -1.89 -5.65
N GLY A 183 10.97 -0.94 -6.20
CA GLY A 183 12.29 -1.17 -6.81
C GLY A 183 12.28 -1.80 -8.19
N GLN A 184 11.11 -1.93 -8.82
CA GLN A 184 10.98 -2.40 -10.19
C GLN A 184 11.53 -1.36 -11.19
N MET A 185 12.29 -1.82 -12.17
CA MET A 185 12.71 -1.01 -13.32
C MET A 185 11.57 -0.95 -14.35
N LEU A 186 11.26 0.25 -14.83
CA LEU A 186 10.16 0.56 -15.73
C LEU A 186 10.70 1.20 -17.00
N CYS A 187 10.10 0.86 -18.14
CA CYS A 187 10.44 1.49 -19.41
C CYS A 187 9.79 2.87 -19.50
N THR A 188 10.57 3.90 -19.84
CA THR A 188 10.09 5.27 -20.02
C THR A 188 9.73 5.58 -21.47
N ASN A 189 9.94 4.64 -22.40
CA ASN A 189 9.65 4.85 -23.81
C ASN A 189 8.13 4.76 -24.04
N SER A 190 7.54 5.90 -24.32
CA SER A 190 6.11 6.06 -24.58
C SER A 190 5.62 5.11 -25.68
N TYR A 191 6.42 4.75 -26.69
CA TYR A 191 5.96 3.87 -27.75
C TYR A 191 6.04 2.37 -27.44
N CYS A 192 6.78 1.96 -26.39
CA CYS A 192 7.10 0.55 -26.14
C CYS A 192 6.16 -0.15 -25.16
N CYS A 193 5.89 0.46 -24.00
CA CYS A 193 5.13 -0.17 -22.90
C CYS A 193 3.72 0.40 -22.72
N MET A 194 3.22 1.14 -23.70
CA MET A 194 1.87 1.67 -23.64
C MET A 194 0.82 0.55 -23.61
N THR A 195 -0.15 0.68 -22.71
CA THR A 195 -1.28 -0.25 -22.59
C THR A 195 -2.58 0.50 -22.84
N ASP A 196 -3.48 -0.12 -23.60
CA ASP A 196 -4.85 0.38 -23.77
C ASP A 196 -5.69 -0.06 -22.57
N VAL A 197 -6.29 0.90 -21.87
CA VAL A 197 -7.21 0.67 -20.75
C VAL A 197 -8.62 1.05 -21.21
N GLU A 198 -9.58 0.18 -20.89
CA GLU A 198 -11.00 0.40 -21.17
C GLU A 198 -11.60 1.33 -20.13
N ASP A 199 -12.48 2.22 -20.58
CA ASP A 199 -13.09 3.25 -19.77
C ASP A 199 -14.44 2.75 -19.24
N GLU A 200 -14.52 2.46 -17.94
CA GLU A 200 -15.74 1.95 -17.31
C GLU A 200 -16.77 3.05 -16.97
N GLU A 201 -16.41 4.34 -17.12
CA GLU A 201 -17.25 5.48 -16.72
C GLU A 201 -18.06 6.10 -17.89
N GLU A 202 -17.99 5.56 -19.11
CA GLU A 202 -18.71 6.07 -20.31
C GLU A 202 -20.15 5.53 -20.46
N GLU A 203 -20.87 5.24 -19.38
CA GLU A 203 -22.29 4.84 -19.47
C GLU A 203 -23.28 6.03 -19.49
N GLU A 204 -22.87 7.25 -19.13
CA GLU A 204 -23.82 8.38 -18.99
C GLU A 204 -24.12 9.16 -20.29
N ASP A 205 -23.20 9.20 -21.25
CA ASP A 205 -23.43 9.85 -22.55
C ASP A 205 -23.52 8.81 -23.66
N ASN A 206 -24.72 8.59 -24.15
CA ASN A 206 -25.16 7.55 -25.09
C ASN A 206 -24.55 7.68 -26.52
N GLN A 207 -23.22 7.80 -26.62
CA GLN A 207 -22.44 7.77 -27.86
C GLN A 207 -21.56 6.51 -27.87
N PRO A 208 -21.77 5.58 -28.82
CA PRO A 208 -20.99 4.36 -28.89
C PRO A 208 -19.62 4.67 -29.47
N GLY A 209 -18.65 4.85 -28.59
CA GLY A 209 -17.25 5.01 -28.97
C GLY A 209 -16.36 4.78 -27.78
N HIS A 210 -16.17 3.51 -27.39
CA HIS A 210 -15.21 3.09 -26.35
C HIS A 210 -13.85 3.76 -26.60
N LYS A 211 -13.58 4.87 -25.90
CA LYS A 211 -12.34 5.60 -26.12
C LYS A 211 -11.24 4.93 -25.31
N ARG A 212 -10.50 4.02 -25.95
CA ARG A 212 -9.33 3.37 -25.34
C ARG A 212 -8.31 4.43 -24.91
N LEU A 213 -8.02 4.47 -23.62
CA LEU A 213 -6.99 5.35 -23.07
C LEU A 213 -5.66 4.62 -23.12
N ARG A 214 -4.67 5.23 -23.77
CA ARG A 214 -3.35 4.65 -23.90
C ARG A 214 -2.42 5.23 -22.83
N ILE A 215 -2.06 4.41 -21.86
CA ILE A 215 -1.26 4.82 -20.69
C ILE A 215 0.16 4.25 -20.74
N GLY A 216 1.13 5.00 -20.24
CA GLY A 216 2.53 4.62 -20.17
C GLY A 216 2.87 3.58 -19.10
N GLY A 217 4.14 3.21 -19.05
CA GLY A 217 4.63 2.14 -18.19
C GLY A 217 4.57 2.49 -16.70
N LEU A 218 4.95 3.71 -16.33
CA LEU A 218 4.86 4.21 -14.96
C LEU A 218 3.41 4.38 -14.52
N THR A 219 2.57 4.97 -15.38
CA THR A 219 1.15 5.21 -15.09
C THR A 219 0.42 3.91 -14.82
N ARG A 220 0.64 2.89 -15.66
CA ARG A 220 0.09 1.55 -15.45
C ARG A 220 0.64 0.91 -14.17
N HIS A 221 1.93 1.05 -13.92
CA HIS A 221 2.54 0.49 -12.71
C HIS A 221 1.96 1.13 -11.44
N ALA A 222 1.74 2.45 -11.43
CA ALA A 222 1.17 3.20 -10.31
C ALA A 222 -0.20 2.64 -9.89
N GLN A 223 -1.06 2.24 -10.84
CA GLN A 223 -2.36 1.60 -10.55
C GLN A 223 -2.23 0.33 -9.70
N THR A 224 -1.15 -0.42 -9.88
CA THR A 224 -0.95 -1.71 -9.18
C THR A 224 -0.03 -1.62 -7.97
N CYS A 225 0.93 -0.69 -7.99
CA CYS A 225 1.96 -0.58 -6.97
C CYS A 225 1.62 0.42 -5.85
N GLY A 226 0.96 1.53 -6.18
CA GLY A 226 0.64 2.62 -5.26
C GLY A 226 -0.81 3.09 -5.37
N ASP A 227 -1.70 2.25 -5.91
CA ASP A 227 -3.14 2.50 -6.05
C ASP A 227 -3.46 3.83 -6.75
N GLY A 228 -2.74 4.08 -7.86
CA GLY A 228 -2.84 5.31 -8.65
C GLY A 228 -1.76 6.35 -8.31
N VAL A 229 -1.13 6.28 -7.13
CA VAL A 229 -0.01 7.17 -6.78
C VAL A 229 1.33 6.53 -7.17
N GLY A 230 2.20 7.29 -7.82
CA GLY A 230 3.51 6.84 -8.29
C GLY A 230 4.65 7.71 -7.77
N MET A 231 5.76 7.06 -7.39
CA MET A 231 7.04 7.70 -7.10
C MET A 231 8.15 6.91 -7.80
N ALA A 232 8.88 7.55 -8.71
CA ALA A 232 9.95 6.89 -9.46
C ALA A 232 11.16 7.80 -9.66
N LEU A 233 12.35 7.20 -9.73
CA LEU A 233 13.57 7.89 -10.10
C LEU A 233 13.82 7.71 -11.60
N TRP A 234 13.85 8.80 -12.36
CA TRP A 234 14.24 8.81 -13.75
C TRP A 234 15.75 8.89 -13.87
N ILE A 235 16.39 7.75 -14.12
CA ILE A 235 17.82 7.57 -13.85
C ILE A 235 18.70 8.41 -14.78
N LEU A 236 18.40 8.50 -16.06
CA LEU A 236 19.27 9.24 -16.99
C LEU A 236 19.00 10.73 -16.99
N GLU A 237 17.76 11.15 -16.71
CA GLU A 237 17.41 12.56 -16.56
C GLU A 237 17.74 13.12 -15.17
N VAL A 238 17.95 12.25 -14.17
CA VAL A 238 18.35 12.61 -12.81
C VAL A 238 17.26 13.44 -12.12
N TYR A 239 16.03 12.93 -12.16
CA TYR A 239 14.85 13.51 -11.49
C TYR A 239 14.04 12.46 -10.75
N VAL A 240 13.38 12.87 -9.67
CA VAL A 240 12.29 12.08 -9.08
C VAL A 240 10.99 12.52 -9.73
N VAL A 241 10.23 11.57 -10.24
CA VAL A 241 8.90 11.77 -10.80
C VAL A 241 7.87 11.40 -9.74
N LEU A 242 7.00 12.35 -9.42
CA LEU A 242 5.76 12.11 -8.69
C LEU A 242 4.60 12.05 -9.67
N LEU A 243 3.72 11.07 -9.47
CA LEU A 243 2.56 10.84 -10.32
C LEU A 243 1.31 10.65 -9.48
N ASP A 244 0.24 11.33 -9.87
CA ASP A 244 -1.13 11.07 -9.41
C ASP A 244 -1.94 10.63 -10.62
N ALA A 245 -2.15 9.32 -10.70
CA ALA A 245 -2.97 8.65 -11.70
C ALA A 245 -4.23 8.03 -11.06
N THR A 246 -4.66 8.50 -9.88
CA THR A 246 -5.92 8.06 -9.25
C THR A 246 -7.11 8.22 -10.21
N ASN A 247 -7.07 9.27 -11.03
CA ASN A 247 -7.92 9.41 -12.22
C ASN A 247 -7.09 9.24 -13.50
N ILE A 248 -7.32 8.15 -14.23
CA ILE A 248 -6.56 7.80 -15.44
C ILE A 248 -6.81 8.79 -16.61
N ARG A 249 -7.95 9.49 -16.64
CA ARG A 249 -8.21 10.55 -17.65
C ARG A 249 -7.44 11.84 -17.36
N HIS A 250 -7.15 12.09 -16.08
CA HIS A 250 -6.54 13.32 -15.60
C HIS A 250 -5.30 13.05 -14.77
N VAL A 251 -4.35 12.31 -15.36
CA VAL A 251 -3.06 12.04 -14.74
C VAL A 251 -2.28 13.34 -14.56
N LYS A 252 -1.86 13.61 -13.33
CA LYS A 252 -1.02 14.74 -12.96
C LYS A 252 0.34 14.24 -12.49
N GLY A 253 1.34 15.08 -12.59
CA GLY A 253 2.66 14.76 -12.08
C GLY A 253 3.55 15.99 -11.97
N CYS A 254 4.67 15.80 -11.30
CA CYS A 254 5.74 16.78 -11.23
C CYS A 254 7.11 16.09 -11.14
N THR A 255 8.17 16.85 -11.44
CA THR A 255 9.54 16.42 -11.18
C THR A 255 10.08 17.13 -9.94
N LEU A 256 10.82 16.38 -9.12
CA LEU A 256 11.58 16.89 -7.97
C LEU A 256 13.07 16.65 -8.19
N THR A 257 13.88 17.46 -7.51
CA THR A 257 15.33 17.21 -7.38
C THR A 257 15.55 15.82 -6.78
N PRO A 258 16.44 15.00 -7.35
CA PRO A 258 16.69 13.66 -6.84
C PRO A 258 17.46 13.70 -5.52
N PRO A 259 17.46 12.60 -4.75
CA PRO A 259 18.20 12.53 -3.49
C PRO A 259 19.71 12.32 -3.71
N TYR A 260 20.25 12.75 -4.84
CA TYR A 260 21.65 12.56 -5.23
C TYR A 260 22.28 13.90 -5.58
N LEU A 261 23.33 14.24 -4.84
CA LEU A 261 23.99 15.53 -4.93
C LEU A 261 25.50 15.33 -5.10
N ASP A 262 26.15 16.28 -5.76
CA ASP A 262 27.61 16.34 -5.84
C ASP A 262 28.21 16.92 -4.54
N GLN A 263 29.54 17.08 -4.52
CA GLN A 263 30.26 17.65 -3.38
C GLN A 263 29.88 19.10 -3.03
N TYR A 264 29.18 19.80 -3.92
CA TYR A 264 28.71 21.17 -3.74
C TYR A 264 27.22 21.23 -3.37
N GLY A 265 26.54 20.09 -3.24
CA GLY A 265 25.12 20.03 -2.94
C GLY A 265 24.22 20.25 -4.15
N GLU A 266 24.75 20.13 -5.37
CA GLU A 266 23.98 20.30 -6.61
C GLU A 266 23.65 18.96 -7.25
N SER A 267 22.47 18.88 -7.88
CA SER A 267 22.14 17.77 -8.78
C SER A 267 22.79 17.95 -10.16
N ASP A 268 22.83 16.91 -10.98
CA ASP A 268 23.33 16.97 -12.36
C ASP A 268 22.28 16.45 -13.34
N PRO A 269 21.24 17.25 -13.68
CA PRO A 269 20.21 16.87 -14.64
C PRO A 269 20.79 16.41 -15.98
N GLY A 270 20.37 15.23 -16.43
CA GLY A 270 20.87 14.62 -17.65
C GLY A 270 22.34 14.16 -17.60
N LEU A 271 22.97 14.13 -16.41
CA LEU A 271 24.38 13.76 -16.20
C LEU A 271 25.37 14.55 -17.10
N ARG A 272 25.08 15.83 -17.36
CA ARG A 272 25.83 16.65 -18.32
C ARG A 272 27.19 17.08 -17.80
N ARG A 273 27.31 17.29 -16.48
CA ARG A 273 28.57 17.71 -15.84
C ARG A 273 29.50 16.52 -15.61
N GLY A 274 28.95 15.33 -15.39
CA GLY A 274 29.72 14.12 -15.11
C GLY A 274 30.32 14.11 -13.70
N SER A 275 29.81 14.96 -12.81
CA SER A 275 30.23 14.99 -11.40
C SER A 275 29.79 13.70 -10.70
N PRO A 276 30.61 13.15 -9.78
CA PRO A 276 30.16 12.03 -8.95
C PRO A 276 29.03 12.48 -8.04
N LEU A 277 27.86 11.86 -8.21
CA LEU A 277 26.69 12.11 -7.37
C LEU A 277 26.59 11.04 -6.27
N LEU A 278 26.33 11.48 -5.05
CA LEU A 278 26.18 10.64 -3.86
C LEU A 278 24.82 10.82 -3.22
N LEU A 279 24.31 9.74 -2.63
CA LEU A 279 23.03 9.74 -1.93
C LEU A 279 23.08 10.68 -0.71
N SER A 280 22.14 11.61 -0.66
CA SER A 280 21.88 12.49 0.49
C SER A 280 20.82 11.88 1.38
N GLU A 281 21.19 11.51 2.61
CA GLU A 281 20.25 10.93 3.58
C GLU A 281 19.11 11.91 3.93
N GLU A 282 19.40 13.22 3.98
CA GLU A 282 18.39 14.25 4.24
C GLU A 282 17.34 14.28 3.13
N SER A 283 17.76 14.23 1.86
CA SER A 283 16.85 14.25 0.72
C SER A 283 16.02 12.96 0.65
N VAL A 284 16.57 11.80 1.04
CA VAL A 284 15.80 10.56 1.17
C VAL A 284 14.73 10.68 2.25
N GLN A 285 15.07 11.22 3.43
CA GLN A 285 14.11 11.43 4.52
C GLN A 285 12.97 12.38 4.12
N GLN A 286 13.25 13.39 3.29
CA GLN A 286 12.22 14.28 2.75
C GLN A 286 11.26 13.51 1.83
N LEU A 287 11.77 12.66 0.95
CA LEU A 287 10.93 11.80 0.09
C LEU A 287 10.10 10.80 0.90
N ASP A 288 10.71 10.19 1.91
CA ASP A 288 10.02 9.30 2.85
C ASP A 288 8.90 10.04 3.56
N THR A 289 9.12 11.28 3.99
CA THR A 289 8.09 12.11 4.65
C THR A 289 6.90 12.37 3.72
N VAL A 290 7.16 12.75 2.46
CA VAL A 290 6.11 12.96 1.46
C VAL A 290 5.28 11.69 1.27
N TRP A 291 5.93 10.53 1.22
CA TRP A 291 5.26 9.24 1.08
C TRP A 291 4.46 8.86 2.33
N PHE A 292 5.06 8.90 3.52
CA PHE A 292 4.42 8.51 4.78
C PHE A 292 3.26 9.41 5.17
N GLN A 293 3.31 10.70 4.81
CA GLN A 293 2.24 11.66 5.08
C GLN A 293 1.18 11.68 3.97
N HIS A 294 1.29 10.80 2.97
CA HIS A 294 0.40 10.75 1.81
C HIS A 294 0.30 12.07 1.02
N GLN A 295 1.38 12.85 1.02
CA GLN A 295 1.43 14.23 0.46
C GLN A 295 1.77 14.29 -1.03
N VAL A 296 1.77 13.17 -1.75
CA VAL A 296 2.15 13.15 -3.16
C VAL A 296 1.22 14.04 -4.01
N PRO A 297 -0.13 13.95 -3.91
CA PRO A 297 -1.03 14.81 -4.68
C PRO A 297 -0.89 16.30 -4.34
N GLU A 298 -0.74 16.62 -3.05
CA GLU A 298 -0.52 17.99 -2.57
C GLU A 298 0.79 18.54 -3.12
N ARG A 299 1.86 17.74 -3.08
CA ARG A 299 3.17 18.15 -3.58
C ARG A 299 3.14 18.35 -5.09
N ILE A 300 2.46 17.49 -5.85
CA ILE A 300 2.24 17.69 -7.28
C ILE A 300 1.55 19.02 -7.54
N THR A 301 0.47 19.32 -6.81
CA THR A 301 -0.28 20.57 -6.96
C THR A 301 0.59 21.79 -6.68
N GLN A 302 1.36 21.75 -5.58
CA GLN A 302 2.28 22.82 -5.20
C GLN A 302 3.36 23.07 -6.28
N GLU A 303 3.99 22.02 -6.77
CA GLU A 303 5.05 22.12 -7.80
C GLU A 303 4.47 22.58 -9.14
N MET A 304 3.27 22.15 -9.52
CA MET A 304 2.60 22.61 -10.73
C MET A 304 2.23 24.11 -10.67
N GLU A 305 1.85 24.61 -9.50
CA GLU A 305 1.58 26.04 -9.31
C GLU A 305 2.84 26.91 -9.36
N GLN A 306 3.95 26.42 -8.82
CA GLN A 306 5.24 27.10 -8.84
C GLN A 306 5.89 27.05 -10.24
N ASN A 307 5.74 25.92 -10.94
CA ASN A 307 6.36 25.66 -12.23
C ASN A 307 5.36 25.65 -13.40
N ARG A 308 4.43 26.62 -13.45
CA ARG A 308 3.40 26.74 -14.51
C ARG A 308 3.95 26.79 -15.95
N ASN A 309 5.25 27.03 -16.12
CA ASN A 309 5.92 27.15 -17.43
C ASN A 309 6.51 25.82 -17.96
N LEU A 310 6.50 24.73 -17.19
CA LEU A 310 6.94 23.40 -17.67
C LEU A 310 5.78 22.69 -18.40
N MET A 311 5.32 23.29 -19.49
CA MET A 311 4.38 22.63 -20.41
C MET A 311 5.16 21.73 -21.36
N GLY A 312 5.00 20.40 -21.23
CA GLY A 312 5.59 19.48 -22.22
C GLY A 312 5.51 17.99 -21.87
N ILE A 313 5.44 17.65 -20.57
CA ILE A 313 5.35 16.24 -20.16
C ILE A 313 3.88 15.81 -20.18
N VAL A 314 3.57 14.80 -20.98
CA VAL A 314 2.28 14.10 -20.96
C VAL A 314 2.35 12.97 -19.93
N TRP A 315 1.96 13.28 -18.69
CA TRP A 315 2.10 12.36 -17.55
C TRP A 315 1.41 11.01 -17.75
N SER A 316 0.27 10.97 -18.45
CA SER A 316 -0.42 9.73 -18.76
C SER A 316 0.38 8.77 -19.66
N GLN A 317 1.38 9.27 -20.39
CA GLN A 317 2.21 8.49 -21.31
C GLN A 317 3.56 8.07 -20.71
N MET A 318 3.84 8.46 -19.46
CA MET A 318 5.00 7.97 -18.69
C MET A 318 4.78 6.56 -18.15
#